data_AF-A0A3B8WEH0-F1
#
_entry.id   AF-A0A3B8WEH0-F1
#
_cell.length_a   1.000
_cell.length_b   1.000
_cell.length_c   1.000
_cell.angle_alpha   90.00
_cell.angle_beta   90.00
_cell.angle_gamma   90.00
#
_symmetry.space_group_name_H-M   'P 1'
#
loop_
_entity.id
_entity.type
_entity.pdbx_description
1 polymer ?
#
loop_
_entity_poly.entity_id
_entity_poly.type
_entity_poly.pdbx_seq_one_letter_code
_entity_poly.pdbx_strand_id
1 'polypeptide(L)'
;MAKKLFYLLFLAVACSPSATTVKTDLQNTRPAWLSANPQQSGYYIGRGQGIKDGTNNYIQAAKKSAFEDLISEIKVTVSSSSVLTQIDANKEFQEKYEQIIQTTAADDIQEFEQVDSWEDEKTYWVYYRLSRERYRQIKDEQKRNAITLGMDFFVKAKQADRSGEPVQALAFYYQGFRALEKYLAEPIRIDFEGKEILLTNEIIASMQFILEKIQLTANPSEIMLNRRMVQNDQTVLVTALDKASKKPVTDLPLRAAFEKGAGDVFPDYKTGQNGQIKVLLTKIGSRDIEQKIGVTVNMLSFAGDQPSPVYALVSSKMVTPKAVILMKVQRPLVYLSSIEKSLGTDKSNQQLTNRVKNYLANAGFEFTEQKDKAELWVDINSNSEKGAQSGSIFITYVTAVIRVSTVKDNKEIYATTLDRVKGYSLDYERSSQEAYNKSLETLEKEKLPELLNAILQ
;
A
#
# COMPACT_ATOMS: atom_id res chain seq x y z
N MET A 1 -79.28 -31.47 45.90
CA MET A 1 -78.80 -31.42 47.30
C MET A 1 -77.59 -32.37 47.43
N ALA A 2 -76.87 -32.36 48.55
CA ALA A 2 -75.68 -33.18 48.88
C ALA A 2 -75.68 -34.65 48.34
N LYS A 3 -74.54 -35.34 48.09
CA LYS A 3 -73.19 -35.22 48.72
C LYS A 3 -72.10 -35.95 47.88
N LYS A 4 -70.82 -35.77 48.26
CA LYS A 4 -69.67 -36.65 47.91
C LYS A 4 -69.89 -38.08 48.49
N LEU A 5 -69.13 -39.16 48.22
CA LEU A 5 -67.67 -39.30 48.05
C LEU A 5 -67.27 -40.78 47.70
N PHE A 6 -66.10 -40.98 47.08
CA PHE A 6 -65.21 -42.18 47.09
C PHE A 6 -65.70 -43.52 46.47
N TYR A 7 -64.98 -44.10 45.47
CA TYR A 7 -63.72 -44.90 45.51
C TYR A 7 -63.91 -46.36 45.96
N LEU A 8 -63.60 -47.33 45.07
CA LEU A 8 -62.33 -48.07 45.17
C LEU A 8 -61.88 -48.60 43.79
N LEU A 9 -60.60 -48.92 43.68
CA LEU A 9 -59.91 -49.42 42.49
C LEU A 9 -59.40 -50.84 42.79
N PHE A 10 -59.46 -51.77 41.82
CA PHE A 10 -58.49 -52.86 41.73
C PHE A 10 -58.34 -53.36 40.29
N LEU A 11 -57.10 -53.69 39.88
CA LEU A 11 -56.74 -54.18 38.54
C LEU A 11 -56.30 -55.65 38.56
N ALA A 12 -56.45 -56.32 37.42
CA ALA A 12 -55.69 -57.52 37.02
C ALA A 12 -55.41 -57.47 35.49
N VAL A 13 -54.33 -58.11 35.03
CA VAL A 13 -53.60 -57.83 33.78
C VAL A 13 -52.95 -59.14 33.28
N ALA A 14 -52.77 -59.47 31.98
CA ALA A 14 -52.91 -58.75 30.70
C ALA A 14 -53.85 -59.54 29.72
N CYS A 15 -53.69 -59.71 28.38
CA CYS A 15 -52.66 -59.33 27.39
C CYS A 15 -53.14 -59.38 25.93
N SER A 16 -52.46 -58.62 25.04
CA SER A 16 -52.25 -58.85 23.58
C SER A 16 -53.46 -58.82 22.59
N PRO A 17 -53.25 -58.52 21.29
CA PRO A 17 -52.14 -57.83 20.63
C PRO A 17 -52.53 -56.66 19.68
N SER A 18 -51.52 -55.84 19.33
CA SER A 18 -51.38 -55.09 18.06
C SER A 18 -52.54 -54.23 17.54
N ALA A 19 -52.56 -52.95 17.92
CA ALA A 19 -53.07 -51.86 17.08
C ALA A 19 -51.88 -51.07 16.50
N THR A 20 -51.76 -50.99 15.18
CA THR A 20 -50.62 -50.34 14.50
C THR A 20 -50.74 -48.81 14.60
N THR A 21 -50.20 -48.21 15.65
CA THR A 21 -50.07 -46.75 15.76
C THR A 21 -49.01 -46.25 14.78
N VAL A 22 -49.44 -45.95 13.56
CA VAL A 22 -48.74 -45.02 12.67
C VAL A 22 -48.61 -43.70 13.43
N LYS A 23 -47.40 -43.38 13.89
CA LYS A 23 -47.07 -42.03 14.34
C LYS A 23 -46.98 -41.15 13.11
N THR A 24 -48.12 -40.63 12.67
CA THR A 24 -48.16 -39.57 11.67
C THR A 24 -47.49 -38.34 12.28
N ASP A 25 -46.27 -38.03 11.86
CA ASP A 25 -45.56 -36.84 12.33
C ASP A 25 -46.16 -35.59 11.71
N LEU A 26 -47.24 -35.12 12.34
CA LEU A 26 -48.07 -34.01 11.89
C LEU A 26 -47.48 -32.63 12.25
N GLN A 27 -46.28 -32.56 12.83
CA GLN A 27 -45.71 -31.29 13.29
C GLN A 27 -44.71 -30.65 12.33
N ASN A 28 -44.35 -31.30 11.21
CA ASN A 28 -43.29 -30.80 10.33
C ASN A 28 -43.62 -30.83 8.82
N THR A 29 -44.85 -30.41 8.46
CA THR A 29 -45.30 -30.32 7.06
C THR A 29 -44.52 -29.26 6.28
N ARG A 30 -43.68 -29.69 5.31
CA ARG A 30 -42.81 -28.83 4.48
C ARG A 30 -43.55 -27.61 3.88
N PRO A 31 -43.20 -26.37 4.24
CA PRO A 31 -43.83 -25.16 3.71
C PRO A 31 -43.74 -24.98 2.19
N ALA A 32 -44.77 -24.34 1.61
CA ALA A 32 -44.87 -24.13 0.16
C ALA A 32 -43.74 -23.26 -0.44
N TRP A 33 -43.15 -22.34 0.34
CA TRP A 33 -42.07 -21.46 -0.11
C TRP A 33 -40.73 -22.20 -0.37
N LEU A 34 -40.61 -23.44 0.10
CA LEU A 34 -39.51 -24.36 -0.22
C LEU A 34 -39.72 -25.13 -1.54
N SER A 35 -40.88 -24.99 -2.17
CA SER A 35 -41.28 -25.74 -3.37
C SER A 35 -41.59 -24.82 -4.56
N ALA A 36 -42.00 -23.58 -4.31
CA ALA A 36 -42.12 -22.52 -5.30
C ALA A 36 -41.67 -21.17 -4.69
N ASN A 37 -41.17 -20.23 -5.51
CA ASN A 37 -40.93 -18.87 -5.03
C ASN A 37 -42.29 -18.18 -4.79
N PRO A 38 -42.65 -17.76 -3.56
CA PRO A 38 -43.93 -17.09 -3.32
C PRO A 38 -43.94 -15.71 -3.99
N GLN A 39 -44.66 -15.56 -5.11
CA GLN A 39 -44.67 -14.31 -5.89
C GLN A 39 -45.38 -13.14 -5.17
N GLN A 40 -44.69 -12.56 -4.19
CA GLN A 40 -45.12 -11.36 -3.47
C GLN A 40 -44.47 -10.13 -4.14
N SER A 41 -45.13 -9.58 -5.16
CA SER A 41 -44.61 -8.48 -6.00
C SER A 41 -44.17 -7.21 -5.23
N GLY A 42 -44.66 -7.01 -4.01
CA GLY A 42 -44.26 -5.93 -3.11
C GLY A 42 -42.96 -6.18 -2.31
N TYR A 43 -42.35 -7.37 -2.39
CA TYR A 43 -41.19 -7.77 -1.56
C TYR A 43 -40.01 -8.27 -2.40
N TYR A 44 -38.79 -8.02 -1.92
CA TYR A 44 -37.62 -8.84 -2.24
C TYR A 44 -37.63 -10.07 -1.32
N ILE A 45 -37.21 -11.21 -1.84
CA ILE A 45 -37.26 -12.51 -1.14
C ILE A 45 -35.86 -13.13 -1.11
N GLY A 46 -35.49 -13.70 0.04
CA GLY A 46 -34.28 -14.50 0.18
C GLY A 46 -34.55 -15.78 0.94
N ARG A 47 -34.07 -16.92 0.44
CA ARG A 47 -34.25 -18.25 1.03
C ARG A 47 -32.91 -18.98 1.06
N GLY A 48 -32.49 -19.40 2.24
CA GLY A 48 -31.18 -20.03 2.44
C GLY A 48 -31.27 -21.30 3.26
N GLN A 49 -30.28 -22.17 3.09
CA GLN A 49 -30.15 -23.44 3.80
C GLN A 49 -28.82 -23.54 4.56
N GLY A 50 -28.83 -24.23 5.69
CA GLY A 50 -27.66 -24.66 6.43
C GLY A 50 -27.72 -26.16 6.66
N ILE A 51 -26.61 -26.86 6.41
CA ILE A 51 -26.51 -28.31 6.55
C ILE A 51 -26.25 -28.67 8.02
N LYS A 52 -26.98 -29.66 8.54
CA LYS A 52 -26.80 -30.22 9.88
C LYS A 52 -25.62 -31.21 9.88
N ASP A 53 -24.41 -30.67 9.80
CA ASP A 53 -23.15 -31.42 9.70
C ASP A 53 -22.60 -31.94 11.05
N GLY A 54 -23.32 -31.67 12.14
CA GLY A 54 -22.90 -31.97 13.52
C GLY A 54 -22.28 -30.77 14.25
N THR A 55 -22.04 -29.64 13.57
CA THR A 55 -21.71 -28.36 14.20
C THR A 55 -22.99 -27.60 14.56
N ASN A 56 -23.00 -26.87 15.69
CA ASN A 56 -24.15 -26.03 16.08
C ASN A 56 -24.29 -24.74 15.23
N ASN A 57 -23.58 -24.59 14.12
CA ASN A 57 -23.53 -23.35 13.34
C ASN A 57 -24.53 -23.33 12.16
N TYR A 58 -25.25 -24.43 11.92
CA TYR A 58 -26.16 -24.58 10.76
C TYR A 58 -27.23 -23.49 10.67
N ILE A 59 -27.74 -22.98 11.80
CA ILE A 59 -28.72 -21.88 11.83
C ILE A 59 -28.09 -20.59 11.27
N GLN A 60 -26.85 -20.26 11.64
CA GLN A 60 -26.17 -19.06 11.14
C GLN A 60 -25.77 -19.22 9.66
N ALA A 61 -25.40 -20.43 9.23
CA ALA A 61 -25.18 -20.73 7.82
C ALA A 61 -26.45 -20.49 6.98
N ALA A 62 -27.61 -20.99 7.45
CA ALA A 62 -28.90 -20.75 6.80
C ALA A 62 -29.28 -19.27 6.78
N LYS A 63 -29.10 -18.56 7.90
CA LYS A 63 -29.35 -17.11 8.00
C LYS A 63 -28.45 -16.29 7.10
N LYS A 64 -27.17 -16.64 6.97
CA LYS A 64 -26.25 -16.01 6.03
C LYS A 64 -26.66 -16.29 4.58
N SER A 65 -26.90 -17.54 4.23
CA SER A 65 -27.35 -17.95 2.89
C SER A 65 -28.64 -17.26 2.46
N ALA A 66 -29.61 -17.08 3.38
CA ALA A 66 -30.88 -16.39 3.09
C ALA A 66 -30.68 -14.88 2.88
N PHE A 67 -29.69 -14.27 3.54
CA PHE A 67 -29.32 -12.88 3.35
C PHE A 67 -28.59 -12.67 2.02
N GLU A 68 -27.69 -13.59 1.65
CA GLU A 68 -27.01 -13.59 0.34
C GLU A 68 -28.00 -13.77 -0.84
N ASP A 69 -29.00 -14.66 -0.69
CA ASP A 69 -30.11 -14.80 -1.67
C ASP A 69 -30.94 -13.51 -1.76
N LEU A 70 -31.28 -12.88 -0.62
CA LEU A 70 -32.02 -11.61 -0.57
C LEU A 70 -31.25 -10.46 -1.25
N ILE A 71 -29.93 -10.35 -1.02
CA ILE A 71 -29.05 -9.39 -1.71
C ILE A 71 -29.12 -9.60 -3.22
N SER A 72 -29.16 -10.85 -3.69
CA SER A 72 -29.13 -11.17 -5.13
C SER A 72 -30.37 -10.69 -5.91
N GLU A 73 -31.55 -10.58 -5.27
CA GLU A 73 -32.72 -9.95 -5.91
C GLU A 73 -32.59 -8.41 -6.01
N ILE A 74 -31.76 -7.77 -5.18
CA ILE A 74 -31.58 -6.31 -5.15
C ILE A 74 -30.55 -5.91 -6.22
N LYS A 75 -30.99 -5.91 -7.49
CA LYS A 75 -30.17 -5.48 -8.62
C LYS A 75 -29.78 -3.99 -8.52
N VAL A 76 -28.62 -3.72 -7.94
CA VAL A 76 -27.90 -2.46 -8.12
C VAL A 76 -27.61 -2.27 -9.61
N THR A 77 -27.97 -1.11 -10.16
CA THR A 77 -27.67 -0.75 -11.55
C THR A 77 -27.02 0.64 -11.54
N VAL A 78 -25.74 0.71 -11.92
CA VAL A 78 -24.99 1.98 -11.96
C VAL A 78 -25.23 2.68 -13.29
N SER A 79 -25.97 3.78 -13.25
CA SER A 79 -26.13 4.67 -14.41
C SER A 79 -24.85 5.44 -14.72
N SER A 80 -24.49 5.57 -15.99
CA SER A 80 -23.39 6.44 -16.43
C SER A 80 -23.75 7.91 -16.23
N SER A 81 -23.31 8.51 -15.13
CA SER A 81 -23.47 9.93 -14.83
C SER A 81 -22.34 10.78 -15.43
N SER A 82 -22.56 12.09 -15.53
CA SER A 82 -21.52 13.06 -15.89
C SER A 82 -20.36 13.11 -14.88
N VAL A 83 -20.60 12.78 -13.61
CA VAL A 83 -19.55 12.72 -12.58
C VAL A 83 -18.54 11.62 -12.93
N LEU A 84 -19.03 10.41 -13.19
CA LEU A 84 -18.18 9.25 -13.48
C LEU A 84 -17.31 9.50 -14.73
N THR A 85 -17.91 10.06 -15.79
CA THR A 85 -17.19 10.38 -17.04
C THR A 85 -16.24 11.58 -16.93
N GLN A 86 -16.45 12.50 -15.97
CA GLN A 86 -15.54 13.64 -15.76
C GLN A 86 -14.27 13.22 -15.00
N ILE A 87 -14.37 12.21 -14.13
CA ILE A 87 -13.22 11.70 -13.36
C ILE A 87 -12.36 10.77 -14.22
N ASP A 88 -12.96 9.96 -15.10
CA ASP A 88 -12.22 9.14 -16.06
C ASP A 88 -13.02 8.83 -17.34
N ALA A 89 -12.45 9.15 -18.50
CA ALA A 89 -13.01 8.81 -19.80
C ALA A 89 -12.81 7.32 -20.18
N ASN A 90 -11.84 6.64 -19.56
CA ASN A 90 -11.39 5.29 -19.95
C ASN A 90 -12.17 4.16 -19.25
N LYS A 91 -13.32 4.46 -18.62
CA LYS A 91 -14.22 3.55 -17.87
C LYS A 91 -13.64 2.83 -16.63
N GLU A 92 -12.33 2.75 -16.47
CA GLU A 92 -11.66 2.14 -15.31
C GLU A 92 -12.24 2.64 -13.96
N PHE A 93 -12.54 3.94 -13.87
CA PHE A 93 -13.20 4.51 -12.69
C PHE A 93 -14.63 3.99 -12.50
N GLN A 94 -15.44 3.93 -13.57
CA GLN A 94 -16.83 3.47 -13.50
C GLN A 94 -16.90 2.01 -13.05
N GLU A 95 -16.03 1.14 -13.57
CA GLU A 95 -15.97 -0.29 -13.20
C GLU A 95 -15.58 -0.48 -11.73
N LYS A 96 -14.55 0.23 -11.25
CA LYS A 96 -14.14 0.21 -9.84
C LYS A 96 -15.20 0.79 -8.91
N TYR A 97 -15.83 1.89 -9.29
CA TYR A 97 -16.93 2.50 -8.54
C TYR A 97 -18.12 1.54 -8.44
N GLU A 98 -18.52 0.92 -9.55
CA GLU A 98 -19.61 -0.06 -9.57
C GLU A 98 -19.29 -1.27 -8.68
N GLN A 99 -18.06 -1.79 -8.71
CA GLN A 99 -17.64 -2.85 -7.80
C GLN A 99 -17.76 -2.43 -6.31
N ILE A 100 -17.32 -1.22 -5.95
CA ILE A 100 -17.40 -0.70 -4.57
C ILE A 100 -18.86 -0.56 -4.11
N ILE A 101 -19.75 -0.03 -4.96
CA ILE A 101 -21.17 0.13 -4.63
C ILE A 101 -21.88 -1.23 -4.57
N GLN A 102 -21.56 -2.18 -5.45
CA GLN A 102 -22.11 -3.54 -5.40
C GLN A 102 -21.70 -4.26 -4.11
N THR A 103 -20.44 -4.14 -3.66
CA THR A 103 -20.00 -4.76 -2.39
C THR A 103 -20.60 -4.09 -1.15
N THR A 104 -20.72 -2.76 -1.13
CA THR A 104 -21.25 -2.01 0.03
C THR A 104 -22.78 -1.95 0.09
N ALA A 105 -23.48 -2.31 -0.98
CA ALA A 105 -24.94 -2.37 -0.98
C ALA A 105 -25.51 -3.38 0.01
N ALA A 106 -24.77 -4.46 0.31
CA ALA A 106 -25.16 -5.47 1.30
C ALA A 106 -25.18 -4.92 2.74
N ASP A 107 -24.16 -4.13 3.11
CA ASP A 107 -24.03 -3.52 4.45
C ASP A 107 -25.14 -2.50 4.75
N ASP A 108 -25.73 -1.92 3.69
CA ASP A 108 -26.81 -0.94 3.76
C ASP A 108 -28.23 -1.55 3.87
N ILE A 109 -28.38 -2.89 3.86
CA ILE A 109 -29.70 -3.53 3.95
C ILE A 109 -30.20 -3.48 5.40
N GLN A 110 -31.38 -2.87 5.58
CA GLN A 110 -32.05 -2.67 6.86
C GLN A 110 -33.53 -3.05 6.74
N GLU A 111 -34.19 -3.30 7.87
CA GLU A 111 -35.63 -3.62 7.94
C GLU A 111 -36.08 -4.83 7.10
N PHE A 112 -35.23 -5.86 6.97
CA PHE A 112 -35.64 -7.17 6.47
C PHE A 112 -36.17 -8.05 7.63
N GLU A 113 -37.13 -8.93 7.33
CA GLU A 113 -37.86 -9.73 8.32
C GLU A 113 -37.64 -11.22 8.10
N GLN A 114 -37.43 -11.99 9.18
CA GLN A 114 -37.58 -13.45 9.15
C GLN A 114 -39.07 -13.80 9.14
N VAL A 115 -39.56 -14.27 8.00
CA VAL A 115 -40.97 -14.62 7.79
C VAL A 115 -41.28 -16.01 8.33
N ASP A 116 -40.35 -16.95 8.09
CA ASP A 116 -40.49 -18.36 8.46
C ASP A 116 -39.12 -19.03 8.57
N SER A 117 -39.07 -20.19 9.22
CA SER A 117 -37.92 -21.09 9.26
C SER A 117 -38.39 -22.53 9.43
N TRP A 118 -37.81 -23.44 8.66
CA TRP A 118 -38.21 -24.85 8.60
C TRP A 118 -36.98 -25.76 8.66
N GLU A 119 -37.10 -26.98 9.16
CA GLU A 119 -35.98 -27.92 9.19
C GLU A 119 -36.40 -29.38 8.98
N ASP A 120 -35.48 -30.18 8.46
CA ASP A 120 -35.58 -31.64 8.43
C ASP A 120 -34.37 -32.27 9.15
N GLU A 121 -34.16 -33.58 8.98
CA GLU A 121 -33.03 -34.30 9.58
C GLU A 121 -31.64 -33.78 9.13
N LYS A 122 -31.56 -33.10 7.98
CA LYS A 122 -30.30 -32.78 7.29
C LYS A 122 -30.07 -31.30 7.05
N THR A 123 -31.13 -30.50 7.04
CA THR A 123 -31.10 -29.08 6.67
C THR A 123 -31.96 -28.23 7.59
N TYR A 124 -31.55 -26.98 7.74
CA TYR A 124 -32.33 -25.90 8.34
C TYR A 124 -32.46 -24.77 7.32
N TRP A 125 -33.66 -24.24 7.14
CA TRP A 125 -34.01 -23.26 6.13
C TRP A 125 -34.54 -21.99 6.76
N VAL A 126 -34.20 -20.85 6.15
CA VAL A 126 -34.65 -19.51 6.56
C VAL A 126 -35.27 -18.80 5.37
N TYR A 127 -36.41 -18.13 5.60
CA TYR A 127 -37.06 -17.25 4.63
C TYR A 127 -37.05 -15.81 5.15
N TYR A 128 -36.36 -14.92 4.43
CA TYR A 128 -36.42 -13.47 4.60
C TYR A 128 -37.27 -12.78 3.54
N ARG A 129 -37.91 -11.68 3.93
CA ARG A 129 -38.47 -10.69 3.00
C ARG A 129 -38.01 -9.27 3.34
N LEU A 130 -38.02 -8.40 2.35
CA LEU A 130 -37.81 -6.95 2.49
C LEU A 130 -38.83 -6.20 1.63
N SER A 131 -39.58 -5.26 2.21
CA SER A 131 -40.57 -4.47 1.44
C SER A 131 -39.88 -3.57 0.42
N ARG A 132 -40.23 -3.72 -0.87
CA ARG A 132 -39.67 -2.92 -1.98
C ARG A 132 -40.02 -1.44 -1.84
N GLU A 133 -41.19 -1.14 -1.26
CA GLU A 133 -41.58 0.24 -0.99
C GLU A 133 -40.79 0.83 0.17
N ARG A 134 -40.71 0.13 1.31
CA ARG A 134 -39.98 0.62 2.50
C ARG A 134 -38.49 0.78 2.21
N TYR A 135 -37.87 -0.17 1.50
CA TYR A 135 -36.49 -0.06 1.02
C TYR A 135 -36.27 1.20 0.17
N ARG A 136 -37.20 1.51 -0.74
CA ARG A 136 -37.13 2.75 -1.55
C ARG A 136 -37.26 4.00 -0.67
N GLN A 137 -38.25 4.04 0.23
CA GLN A 137 -38.44 5.16 1.17
C GLN A 137 -37.16 5.44 1.99
N ILE A 138 -36.52 4.40 2.52
CA ILE A 138 -35.26 4.50 3.28
C ILE A 138 -34.14 5.02 2.39
N LYS A 139 -33.98 4.49 1.15
CA LYS A 139 -32.94 4.97 0.23
C LYS A 139 -33.16 6.42 -0.22
N ASP A 140 -34.40 6.84 -0.45
CA ASP A 140 -34.77 8.22 -0.77
C ASP A 140 -34.56 9.17 0.42
N GLU A 141 -34.79 8.70 1.66
CA GLU A 141 -34.49 9.44 2.89
C GLU A 141 -32.98 9.59 3.13
N GLN A 142 -32.23 8.48 3.09
CA GLN A 142 -30.76 8.47 3.16
C GLN A 142 -30.14 9.44 2.13
N LYS A 143 -30.64 9.41 0.88
CA LYS A 143 -30.19 10.27 -0.21
C LYS A 143 -30.53 11.75 0.03
N ARG A 144 -31.73 12.08 0.53
CA ARG A 144 -32.09 13.47 0.89
C ARG A 144 -31.19 14.00 2.00
N ASN A 145 -30.96 13.20 3.04
CA ASN A 145 -30.08 13.57 4.15
C ASN A 145 -28.62 13.77 3.68
N ALA A 146 -28.13 12.90 2.80
CA ALA A 146 -26.83 13.03 2.14
C ALA A 146 -26.72 14.32 1.30
N ILE A 147 -27.74 14.66 0.51
CA ILE A 147 -27.78 15.91 -0.28
C ILE A 147 -27.78 17.15 0.62
N THR A 148 -28.58 17.16 1.70
CA THR A 148 -28.59 18.25 2.68
C THR A 148 -27.23 18.45 3.34
N LEU A 149 -26.57 17.37 3.77
CA LEU A 149 -25.24 17.43 4.39
C LEU A 149 -24.15 17.85 3.38
N GLY A 150 -24.22 17.32 2.16
CA GLY A 150 -23.32 17.70 1.06
C GLY A 150 -23.42 19.18 0.71
N MET A 151 -24.65 19.73 0.71
CA MET A 151 -24.92 21.15 0.46
C MET A 151 -24.42 22.06 1.59
N ASP A 152 -24.67 21.71 2.86
CA ASP A 152 -24.16 22.45 4.01
C ASP A 152 -22.62 22.57 3.99
N PHE A 153 -21.92 21.46 3.75
CA PHE A 153 -20.47 21.48 3.61
C PHE A 153 -20.00 22.22 2.35
N PHE A 154 -20.73 22.14 1.23
CA PHE A 154 -20.43 22.90 0.02
C PHE A 154 -20.51 24.41 0.24
N VAL A 155 -21.55 24.90 0.94
CA VAL A 155 -21.69 26.32 1.29
C VAL A 155 -20.54 26.77 2.21
N LYS A 156 -20.19 25.97 3.23
CA LYS A 156 -19.04 26.22 4.12
C LYS A 156 -17.72 26.26 3.34
N ALA A 157 -17.53 25.38 2.36
CA ALA A 157 -16.34 25.34 1.52
C ALA A 157 -16.23 26.56 0.59
N LYS A 158 -17.34 27.00 -0.02
CA LYS A 158 -17.40 28.26 -0.80
C LYS A 158 -17.14 29.48 0.08
N GLN A 159 -17.61 29.48 1.34
CA GLN A 159 -17.31 30.55 2.30
C GLN A 159 -15.82 30.58 2.66
N ALA A 160 -15.22 29.44 2.99
CA ALA A 160 -13.79 29.34 3.32
C ALA A 160 -12.88 29.76 2.15
N ASP A 161 -13.21 29.39 0.91
CA ASP A 161 -12.46 29.85 -0.28
C ASP A 161 -12.59 31.37 -0.48
N ARG A 162 -13.78 31.94 -0.22
CA ARG A 162 -14.01 33.40 -0.24
C ARG A 162 -13.27 34.14 0.88
N SER A 163 -13.07 33.52 2.05
CA SER A 163 -12.22 34.05 3.14
C SER A 163 -10.71 33.98 2.83
N GLY A 164 -10.30 33.15 1.86
CA GLY A 164 -8.89 32.87 1.59
C GLY A 164 -8.30 31.80 2.52
N GLU A 165 -9.11 30.83 2.94
CA GLU A 165 -8.75 29.70 3.81
C GLU A 165 -8.76 28.37 3.01
N PRO A 166 -7.86 28.19 2.01
CA PRO A 166 -7.96 27.10 1.02
C PRO A 166 -7.89 25.69 1.62
N VAL A 167 -7.15 25.50 2.72
CA VAL A 167 -7.04 24.19 3.39
C VAL A 167 -8.34 23.82 4.12
N GLN A 168 -9.00 24.80 4.74
CA GLN A 168 -10.32 24.60 5.34
C GLN A 168 -11.39 24.37 4.27
N ALA A 169 -11.31 25.10 3.14
CA ALA A 169 -12.18 24.89 2.00
C ALA A 169 -12.02 23.47 1.41
N LEU A 170 -10.79 22.98 1.21
CA LEU A 170 -10.53 21.60 0.79
C LEU A 170 -11.09 20.57 1.78
N ALA A 171 -10.93 20.79 3.09
CA ALA A 171 -11.49 19.92 4.12
C ALA A 171 -13.04 19.89 4.08
N PHE A 172 -13.70 21.03 3.90
CA PHE A 172 -15.16 21.07 3.74
C PHE A 172 -15.64 20.48 2.41
N TYR A 173 -14.95 20.71 1.28
CA TYR A 173 -15.28 20.03 0.01
C TYR A 173 -15.10 18.50 0.12
N TYR A 174 -14.10 18.03 0.88
CA TYR A 174 -13.98 16.61 1.19
C TYR A 174 -15.19 16.08 1.98
N GLN A 175 -15.62 16.75 3.05
CA GLN A 175 -16.80 16.31 3.82
C GLN A 175 -18.09 16.35 2.98
N GLY A 176 -18.23 17.36 2.11
CA GLY A 176 -19.31 17.45 1.14
C GLY A 176 -19.29 16.32 0.11
N PHE A 177 -18.10 15.94 -0.38
CA PHE A 177 -17.93 14.78 -1.26
C PHE A 177 -18.26 13.47 -0.52
N ARG A 178 -17.75 13.29 0.71
CA ARG A 178 -17.96 12.09 1.54
C ARG A 178 -19.44 11.82 1.80
N ALA A 179 -20.26 12.87 1.98
CA ALA A 179 -21.71 12.74 2.10
C ALA A 179 -22.37 12.19 0.82
N LEU A 180 -21.81 12.50 -0.36
CA LEU A 180 -22.40 12.21 -1.67
C LEU A 180 -21.78 11.00 -2.37
N GLU A 181 -20.71 10.39 -1.83
CA GLU A 181 -19.89 9.40 -2.52
C GLU A 181 -20.60 8.07 -2.85
N LYS A 182 -21.74 7.77 -2.20
CA LYS A 182 -22.62 6.64 -2.55
C LYS A 182 -23.51 6.92 -3.78
N TYR A 183 -23.61 8.18 -4.20
CA TYR A 183 -24.60 8.66 -5.18
C TYR A 183 -23.94 9.28 -6.43
N LEU A 184 -22.65 9.03 -6.69
CA LEU A 184 -21.94 9.57 -7.86
C LEU A 184 -22.57 9.14 -9.20
N ALA A 185 -23.31 8.02 -9.22
CA ALA A 185 -24.06 7.52 -10.37
C ALA A 185 -25.29 8.36 -10.75
N GLU A 186 -25.63 9.40 -9.97
CA GLU A 186 -26.84 10.20 -10.16
C GLU A 186 -26.54 11.70 -10.32
N PRO A 187 -27.24 12.42 -11.23
CA PRO A 187 -27.05 13.85 -11.41
C PRO A 187 -27.75 14.64 -10.29
N ILE A 188 -27.01 14.94 -9.21
CA ILE A 188 -27.50 15.74 -8.08
C ILE A 188 -27.56 17.22 -8.46
N ARG A 189 -28.70 17.62 -9.05
CA ARG A 189 -29.04 18.99 -9.42
C ARG A 189 -29.55 19.77 -8.19
N ILE A 190 -29.06 20.99 -8.00
CA ILE A 190 -29.51 21.96 -7.01
C ILE A 190 -29.54 23.37 -7.61
N ASP A 191 -30.33 24.28 -7.06
CA ASP A 191 -30.08 25.72 -7.26
C ASP A 191 -29.02 26.20 -6.25
N PHE A 192 -28.05 26.97 -6.73
CA PHE A 192 -27.12 27.71 -5.91
C PHE A 192 -26.85 29.09 -6.52
N GLU A 193 -27.06 30.15 -5.74
CA GLU A 193 -26.92 31.55 -6.17
C GLU A 193 -27.72 31.88 -7.47
N GLY A 194 -28.90 31.26 -7.65
CA GLY A 194 -29.78 31.48 -8.80
C GLY A 194 -29.33 30.75 -10.08
N LYS A 195 -28.57 29.67 -9.94
CA LYS A 195 -28.09 28.82 -11.03
C LYS A 195 -28.29 27.34 -10.68
N GLU A 196 -28.82 26.58 -11.63
CA GLU A 196 -28.81 25.12 -11.51
C GLU A 196 -27.39 24.58 -11.70
N ILE A 197 -26.88 23.86 -10.69
CA ILE A 197 -25.56 23.21 -10.72
C ILE A 197 -25.65 21.73 -10.36
N LEU A 198 -24.68 20.94 -10.85
CA LEU A 198 -24.46 19.57 -10.40
C LEU A 198 -23.51 19.60 -9.20
N LEU A 199 -24.06 19.45 -8.00
CA LEU A 199 -23.35 19.64 -6.72
C LEU A 199 -22.03 18.85 -6.66
N THR A 200 -22.06 17.57 -7.02
CA THR A 200 -20.90 16.68 -6.99
C THR A 200 -19.80 17.09 -7.97
N ASN A 201 -20.16 17.51 -9.19
CA ASN A 201 -19.20 18.00 -10.19
C ASN A 201 -18.56 19.32 -9.73
N GLU A 202 -19.35 20.22 -9.18
CA GLU A 202 -18.90 21.53 -8.69
C GLU A 202 -18.00 21.42 -7.45
N ILE A 203 -18.26 20.44 -6.57
CA ILE A 203 -17.38 20.07 -5.45
C ILE A 203 -16.00 19.61 -5.96
N ILE A 204 -15.95 18.69 -6.94
CA ILE A 204 -14.69 18.17 -7.50
C ILE A 204 -13.93 19.28 -8.24
N ALA A 205 -14.63 20.06 -9.07
CA ALA A 205 -14.05 21.20 -9.80
C ALA A 205 -13.50 22.26 -8.84
N SER A 206 -14.18 22.53 -7.72
CA SER A 206 -13.72 23.50 -6.72
C SER A 206 -12.47 23.02 -5.97
N MET A 207 -12.37 21.72 -5.65
CA MET A 207 -11.13 21.16 -5.09
C MET A 207 -9.95 21.31 -6.07
N GLN A 208 -10.15 20.93 -7.34
CA GLN A 208 -9.14 21.05 -8.38
C GLN A 208 -8.72 22.53 -8.59
N PHE A 209 -9.67 23.47 -8.61
CA PHE A 209 -9.40 24.90 -8.72
C PHE A 209 -8.59 25.46 -7.53
N ILE A 210 -8.83 24.99 -6.29
CA ILE A 210 -8.01 25.39 -5.14
C ILE A 210 -6.60 24.81 -5.23
N LEU A 211 -6.46 23.55 -5.63
CA LEU A 211 -5.14 22.93 -5.88
C LEU A 211 -4.37 23.70 -6.96
N GLU A 212 -5.05 24.22 -7.97
CA GLU A 212 -4.48 25.07 -9.01
C GLU A 212 -4.11 26.48 -8.53
N LYS A 213 -4.76 27.04 -7.49
CA LYS A 213 -4.32 28.30 -6.87
C LYS A 213 -3.01 28.15 -6.10
N ILE A 214 -2.70 26.97 -5.57
CA ILE A 214 -1.52 26.73 -4.73
C ILE A 214 -0.26 26.57 -5.60
N GLN A 215 0.85 27.17 -5.14
CA GLN A 215 2.19 27.00 -5.69
C GLN A 215 3.12 26.43 -4.61
N LEU A 216 3.73 25.28 -4.87
CA LEU A 216 4.82 24.74 -4.07
C LEU A 216 6.17 25.08 -4.73
N THR A 217 7.13 25.55 -3.94
CA THR A 217 8.52 25.77 -4.40
C THR A 217 9.53 25.18 -3.43
N ALA A 218 10.55 24.49 -3.94
CA ALA A 218 11.69 24.02 -3.16
C ALA A 218 12.83 25.05 -3.21
N ASN A 219 13.47 25.31 -2.06
CA ASN A 219 14.68 26.13 -1.96
C ASN A 219 15.69 25.48 -0.99
N PRO A 220 16.90 25.12 -1.46
CA PRO A 220 17.29 25.04 -2.87
C PRO A 220 16.47 23.99 -3.64
N SER A 221 16.27 24.21 -4.94
CA SER A 221 15.61 23.23 -5.82
C SER A 221 16.54 22.14 -6.35
N GLU A 222 17.86 22.32 -6.19
CA GLU A 222 18.90 21.36 -6.53
C GLU A 222 19.91 21.24 -5.38
N ILE A 223 20.31 20.01 -5.05
CA ILE A 223 21.30 19.72 -4.00
C ILE A 223 22.34 18.69 -4.47
N MET A 224 23.58 18.84 -3.97
CA MET A 224 24.72 17.96 -4.27
C MET A 224 24.96 17.01 -3.10
N LEU A 225 24.86 15.70 -3.31
CA LEU A 225 24.88 14.70 -2.23
C LEU A 225 26.08 13.74 -2.38
N ASN A 226 27.00 13.70 -1.41
CA ASN A 226 28.02 12.66 -1.34
C ASN A 226 27.47 11.44 -0.58
N ARG A 227 27.42 10.27 -1.22
CA ARG A 227 26.89 9.01 -0.66
C ARG A 227 27.58 8.52 0.63
N ARG A 228 28.78 9.02 0.93
CA ARG A 228 29.59 8.67 2.10
C ARG A 228 29.49 9.67 3.26
N MET A 229 28.63 10.69 3.13
CA MET A 229 28.42 11.69 4.16
C MET A 229 27.00 11.60 4.72
N VAL A 230 26.86 11.86 6.02
CA VAL A 230 25.56 12.02 6.66
C VAL A 230 24.96 13.34 6.20
N GLN A 231 23.76 13.32 5.60
CA GLN A 231 23.19 14.48 4.88
C GLN A 231 22.58 15.58 5.78
N ASN A 232 22.86 15.56 7.09
CA ASN A 232 22.17 16.37 8.11
C ASN A 232 22.24 17.89 7.88
N ASP A 233 23.30 18.36 7.21
CA ASP A 233 23.53 19.79 6.97
C ASP A 233 22.64 20.34 5.84
N GLN A 234 22.12 19.49 4.94
CA GLN A 234 21.37 19.92 3.76
C GLN A 234 19.89 20.15 4.06
N THR A 235 19.57 21.38 4.44
CA THR A 235 18.21 21.84 4.68
C THR A 235 17.54 22.29 3.38
N VAL A 236 16.61 21.49 2.86
CA VAL A 236 15.69 21.95 1.81
C VAL A 236 14.38 22.41 2.44
N LEU A 237 14.00 23.67 2.17
CA LEU A 237 12.70 24.21 2.54
C LEU A 237 11.75 24.09 1.35
N VAL A 238 10.54 23.56 1.58
CA VAL A 238 9.44 23.66 0.62
C VAL A 238 8.43 24.68 1.15
N THR A 239 8.11 25.67 0.32
CA THR A 239 7.17 26.76 0.64
C THR A 239 5.90 26.60 -0.19
N ALA A 240 4.73 26.70 0.45
CA ALA A 240 3.42 26.73 -0.17
C ALA A 240 2.85 28.17 -0.11
N LEU A 241 2.65 28.78 -1.27
CA LEU A 241 2.04 30.10 -1.42
C LEU A 241 0.79 30.04 -2.31
N ASP A 242 -0.19 30.90 -2.08
CA ASP A 242 -1.23 31.19 -3.06
C ASP A 242 -0.64 31.96 -4.26
N LYS A 243 -0.97 31.55 -5.49
CA LYS A 243 -0.37 32.09 -6.72
C LYS A 243 -0.67 33.58 -6.94
N ALA A 244 -1.85 34.05 -6.54
CA ALA A 244 -2.29 35.41 -6.82
C ALA A 244 -1.89 36.40 -5.72
N SER A 245 -2.26 36.11 -4.47
CA SER A 245 -2.02 36.96 -3.30
C SER A 245 -0.63 36.83 -2.69
N LYS A 246 0.12 35.77 -3.05
CA LYS A 246 1.42 35.39 -2.46
C LYS A 246 1.39 35.16 -0.94
N LYS A 247 0.19 35.04 -0.34
CA LYS A 247 0.05 34.65 1.07
C LYS A 247 0.54 33.21 1.29
N PRO A 248 1.15 32.91 2.45
CA PRO A 248 1.46 31.55 2.83
C PRO A 248 0.21 30.68 2.97
N VAL A 249 0.29 29.42 2.55
CA VAL A 249 -0.75 28.42 2.75
C VAL A 249 -0.40 27.59 3.98
N THR A 250 -0.97 27.96 5.13
CA THR A 250 -0.73 27.30 6.43
C THR A 250 -1.50 25.99 6.54
N ASP A 251 -1.03 25.07 7.40
CA ASP A 251 -1.69 23.82 7.75
C ASP A 251 -1.95 22.85 6.56
N LEU A 252 -1.37 23.12 5.38
CA LEU A 252 -1.49 22.31 4.18
C LEU A 252 -0.77 20.97 4.38
N PRO A 253 -1.47 19.83 4.25
CA PRO A 253 -0.82 18.53 4.34
C PRO A 253 -0.06 18.22 3.05
N LEU A 254 1.19 17.83 3.19
CA LEU A 254 2.11 17.52 2.08
C LEU A 254 2.65 16.10 2.22
N ARG A 255 2.95 15.44 1.09
CA ARG A 255 3.65 14.16 1.03
C ARG A 255 4.92 14.29 0.22
N ALA A 256 6.02 13.71 0.69
CA ALA A 256 7.28 13.58 -0.04
C ALA A 256 7.52 12.12 -0.44
N ALA A 257 8.01 11.90 -1.66
CA ALA A 257 8.39 10.58 -2.14
C ALA A 257 9.51 10.67 -3.19
N PHE A 258 10.32 9.61 -3.31
CA PHE A 258 11.24 9.45 -4.43
C PHE A 258 10.45 9.16 -5.71
N GLU A 259 10.67 9.97 -6.74
CA GLU A 259 10.12 9.79 -8.10
C GLU A 259 11.16 9.20 -9.06
N LYS A 260 12.45 9.35 -8.72
CA LYS A 260 13.59 8.76 -9.40
C LYS A 260 14.70 8.51 -8.39
N GLY A 261 15.35 7.35 -8.46
CA GLY A 261 16.27 6.89 -7.43
C GLY A 261 15.57 6.19 -6.28
N ALA A 262 16.26 6.04 -5.16
CA ALA A 262 15.74 5.35 -3.98
C ALA A 262 16.49 5.81 -2.72
N GLY A 263 15.80 5.87 -1.60
CA GLY A 263 16.33 6.30 -0.31
C GLY A 263 15.20 6.54 0.69
N ASP A 264 15.58 7.01 1.86
CA ASP A 264 14.66 7.25 2.97
C ASP A 264 14.45 8.77 3.13
N VAL A 265 13.18 9.19 3.04
CA VAL A 265 12.70 10.55 3.25
C VAL A 265 11.51 10.50 4.19
N PHE A 266 11.40 11.44 5.13
CA PHE A 266 10.22 11.50 5.99
C PHE A 266 8.97 11.76 5.11
N PRO A 267 7.89 10.95 5.20
CA PRO A 267 6.92 10.84 4.11
C PRO A 267 5.84 11.93 4.12
N ASP A 268 5.39 12.39 5.29
CA ASP A 268 4.21 13.23 5.43
C ASP A 268 4.50 14.45 6.31
N TYR A 269 4.06 15.63 5.88
CA TYR A 269 4.32 16.92 6.54
C TYR A 269 3.05 17.77 6.60
N LYS A 270 3.11 18.85 7.39
CA LYS A 270 2.09 19.90 7.43
C LYS A 270 2.80 21.25 7.39
N THR A 271 2.34 22.20 6.55
CA THR A 271 2.99 23.52 6.47
C THR A 271 2.77 24.34 7.75
N GLY A 272 3.83 24.99 8.25
CA GLY A 272 3.75 25.91 9.38
C GLY A 272 3.10 27.26 9.03
N GLN A 273 3.13 28.19 9.98
CA GLN A 273 2.56 29.56 9.82
C GLN A 273 3.17 30.36 8.65
N ASN A 274 4.43 30.07 8.28
CA ASN A 274 5.09 30.67 7.10
C ASN A 274 4.78 29.91 5.79
N GLY A 275 3.84 28.97 5.78
CA GLY A 275 3.55 28.09 4.63
C GLY A 275 4.68 27.11 4.33
N GLN A 276 5.59 26.88 5.27
CA GLN A 276 6.86 26.17 5.04
C GLN A 276 6.94 24.82 5.74
N ILE A 277 7.68 23.90 5.12
CA ILE A 277 8.20 22.67 5.73
C ILE A 277 9.72 22.58 5.50
N LYS A 278 10.43 21.91 6.41
CA LYS A 278 11.81 21.42 6.17
C LYS A 278 11.72 19.96 5.77
N VAL A 279 12.15 19.63 4.54
CA VAL A 279 12.23 18.25 4.08
C VAL A 279 13.43 17.57 4.72
N LEU A 280 13.24 16.35 5.23
CA LEU A 280 14.26 15.58 5.94
C LEU A 280 14.66 14.36 5.13
N LEU A 281 15.90 14.38 4.63
CA LEU A 281 16.55 13.28 3.93
C LEU A 281 17.35 12.47 4.96
N THR A 282 17.01 11.19 5.14
CA THR A 282 17.68 10.34 6.14
C THR A 282 18.64 9.34 5.50
N LYS A 283 18.40 8.91 4.25
CA LYS A 283 19.30 8.00 3.52
C LYS A 283 19.19 8.12 2.00
N ILE A 284 20.27 7.84 1.29
CA ILE A 284 20.31 7.67 -0.17
C ILE A 284 20.72 6.23 -0.46
N GLY A 285 19.82 5.45 -1.06
CA GLY A 285 20.06 4.06 -1.42
C GLY A 285 20.58 3.88 -2.85
N SER A 286 20.06 4.64 -3.82
CA SER A 286 20.44 4.45 -5.22
C SER A 286 21.82 5.05 -5.56
N ARG A 287 22.45 4.45 -6.58
CA ARG A 287 23.70 4.90 -7.21
C ARG A 287 23.47 5.90 -8.36
N ASP A 288 22.22 6.22 -8.67
CA ASP A 288 21.85 7.13 -9.76
C ASP A 288 22.43 8.53 -9.51
N ILE A 289 23.10 9.08 -10.52
CA ILE A 289 23.71 10.43 -10.50
C ILE A 289 22.62 11.51 -10.34
N GLU A 290 21.43 11.28 -10.90
CA GLU A 290 20.29 12.19 -10.79
C GLU A 290 19.12 11.45 -10.13
N GLN A 291 18.72 11.90 -8.95
CA GLN A 291 17.56 11.42 -8.21
C GLN A 291 16.58 12.59 -7.99
N LYS A 292 15.30 12.29 -7.76
CA LYS A 292 14.23 13.30 -7.67
C LYS A 292 13.29 12.94 -6.53
N ILE A 293 13.07 13.88 -5.63
CA ILE A 293 11.98 13.82 -4.65
C ILE A 293 10.89 14.79 -5.10
N GLY A 294 9.68 14.27 -5.26
CA GLY A 294 8.47 15.07 -5.41
C GLY A 294 7.89 15.39 -4.04
N VAL A 295 7.44 16.62 -3.85
CA VAL A 295 6.63 17.04 -2.71
C VAL A 295 5.30 17.57 -3.22
N THR A 296 4.21 16.90 -2.89
CA THR A 296 2.84 17.17 -3.37
C THR A 296 1.87 17.35 -2.22
N VAL A 297 0.63 17.80 -2.49
CA VAL A 297 -0.43 17.86 -1.48
C VAL A 297 -0.97 16.45 -1.18
N ASN A 298 -1.00 16.07 0.10
CA ASN A 298 -1.56 14.79 0.53
C ASN A 298 -3.09 14.87 0.63
N MET A 299 -3.78 14.63 -0.48
CA MET A 299 -5.25 14.65 -0.51
C MET A 299 -5.90 13.63 0.43
N LEU A 300 -5.30 12.45 0.61
CA LEU A 300 -5.87 11.39 1.48
C LEU A 300 -5.96 11.84 2.95
N SER A 301 -5.05 12.70 3.40
CA SER A 301 -5.03 13.18 4.79
C SER A 301 -6.27 13.96 5.21
N PHE A 302 -7.02 14.57 4.28
CA PHE A 302 -8.30 15.23 4.58
C PHE A 302 -9.37 14.24 5.07
N ALA A 303 -9.21 12.94 4.78
CA ALA A 303 -10.09 11.88 5.23
C ALA A 303 -9.72 11.26 6.59
N GLY A 304 -8.56 11.61 7.15
CA GLY A 304 -7.99 10.94 8.33
C GLY A 304 -7.59 9.48 8.08
N ASP A 305 -7.64 8.66 9.11
CA ASP A 305 -7.10 7.29 9.11
C ASP A 305 -7.87 6.29 8.23
N GLN A 306 -9.07 6.65 7.77
CA GLN A 306 -9.97 5.79 6.98
C GLN A 306 -10.56 6.55 5.77
N PRO A 307 -9.77 6.79 4.71
CA PRO A 307 -10.30 7.23 3.42
C PRO A 307 -11.21 6.16 2.82
N SER A 308 -12.34 6.58 2.25
CA SER A 308 -13.19 5.67 1.47
C SER A 308 -12.45 5.23 0.19
N PRO A 309 -12.70 4.01 -0.31
CA PRO A 309 -12.14 3.57 -1.60
C PRO A 309 -12.52 4.50 -2.75
N VAL A 310 -13.71 5.10 -2.70
CA VAL A 310 -14.21 6.07 -3.69
C VAL A 310 -13.39 7.37 -3.63
N TYR A 311 -13.17 7.96 -2.45
CA TYR A 311 -12.37 9.17 -2.33
C TYR A 311 -10.89 8.94 -2.67
N ALA A 312 -10.33 7.77 -2.30
CA ALA A 312 -8.97 7.39 -2.71
C ALA A 312 -8.84 7.32 -4.24
N LEU A 313 -9.84 6.76 -4.93
CA LEU A 313 -9.88 6.68 -6.38
C LEU A 313 -10.03 8.08 -7.03
N VAL A 314 -10.93 8.94 -6.53
CA VAL A 314 -11.10 10.31 -7.06
C VAL A 314 -9.87 11.18 -6.84
N SER A 315 -9.32 11.20 -5.62
CA SER A 315 -8.13 12.00 -5.29
C SER A 315 -6.88 11.55 -6.06
N SER A 316 -6.78 10.27 -6.45
CA SER A 316 -5.68 9.78 -7.31
C SER A 316 -5.68 10.35 -8.73
N LYS A 317 -6.81 10.90 -9.20
CA LYS A 317 -6.97 11.48 -10.55
C LYS A 317 -6.84 13.02 -10.55
N MET A 318 -6.71 13.66 -9.37
CA MET A 318 -6.55 15.12 -9.23
C MET A 318 -5.11 15.59 -9.54
N VAL A 319 -4.98 16.75 -10.17
CA VAL A 319 -3.67 17.37 -10.45
C VAL A 319 -3.28 18.24 -9.25
N THR A 320 -2.57 17.64 -8.29
CA THR A 320 -2.05 18.34 -7.11
C THR A 320 -0.85 19.24 -7.44
N PRO A 321 -0.67 20.37 -6.74
CA PRO A 321 0.52 21.21 -6.90
C PRO A 321 1.75 20.47 -6.34
N LYS A 322 2.90 20.74 -6.95
CA LYS A 322 4.11 19.93 -6.77
C LYS A 322 5.38 20.78 -6.77
N ALA A 323 6.24 20.56 -5.78
CA ALA A 323 7.65 20.93 -5.83
C ALA A 323 8.50 19.70 -6.19
N VAL A 324 9.65 19.92 -6.82
CA VAL A 324 10.65 18.87 -7.09
C VAL A 324 11.98 19.30 -6.50
N ILE A 325 12.62 18.38 -5.79
CA ILE A 325 13.99 18.52 -5.29
C ILE A 325 14.88 17.65 -6.17
N LEU A 326 15.75 18.28 -6.94
CA LEU A 326 16.72 17.60 -7.79
C LEU A 326 17.96 17.24 -6.96
N MET A 327 18.33 15.97 -6.97
CA MET A 327 19.42 15.45 -6.15
C MET A 327 20.53 14.93 -7.06
N LYS A 328 21.65 15.65 -7.10
CA LYS A 328 22.85 15.31 -7.87
C LYS A 328 23.83 14.56 -6.99
N VAL A 329 23.94 13.26 -7.21
CA VAL A 329 24.74 12.36 -6.37
C VAL A 329 26.19 12.35 -6.86
N GLN A 330 27.09 12.81 -6.00
CA GLN A 330 28.53 12.75 -6.24
C GLN A 330 29.02 11.30 -6.08
N ARG A 331 29.81 10.86 -7.05
CA ARG A 331 30.50 9.56 -7.04
C ARG A 331 31.79 9.72 -6.22
N PRO A 332 32.00 8.94 -5.15
CA PRO A 332 33.21 9.10 -4.34
C PRO A 332 34.46 8.71 -5.12
N LEU A 333 35.50 9.54 -5.02
CA LEU A 333 36.77 9.32 -5.70
C LEU A 333 37.68 8.36 -4.91
N VAL A 334 38.24 7.39 -5.62
CA VAL A 334 39.08 6.32 -5.09
C VAL A 334 40.47 6.40 -5.73
N TYR A 335 41.50 6.49 -4.91
CA TYR A 335 42.88 6.20 -5.31
C TYR A 335 43.18 4.73 -4.98
N LEU A 336 43.77 4.00 -5.91
CA LEU A 336 44.08 2.58 -5.75
C LEU A 336 45.59 2.35 -5.94
N SER A 337 46.24 1.76 -4.94
CA SER A 337 47.58 1.18 -5.07
C SER A 337 47.50 -0.34 -4.99
N SER A 338 48.35 -1.05 -5.75
CA SER A 338 48.43 -2.50 -5.61
C SER A 338 49.74 -3.13 -6.07
N ILE A 339 50.05 -4.26 -5.45
CA ILE A 339 51.17 -5.15 -5.78
C ILE A 339 50.62 -6.58 -5.75
N GLU A 340 50.59 -7.27 -6.89
CA GLU A 340 50.23 -8.71 -6.96
C GLU A 340 51.41 -9.52 -7.48
N LYS A 341 51.74 -10.64 -6.80
CA LYS A 341 52.89 -11.49 -7.11
C LYS A 341 52.52 -12.95 -7.34
N SER A 342 53.09 -13.58 -8.37
CA SER A 342 53.12 -15.03 -8.56
C SER A 342 54.48 -15.54 -8.10
N LEU A 343 54.51 -16.38 -7.06
CA LEU A 343 55.73 -17.03 -6.57
C LEU A 343 56.87 -16.04 -6.27
N GLY A 344 56.54 -14.87 -5.72
CA GLY A 344 57.45 -13.76 -5.43
C GLY A 344 57.71 -12.77 -6.57
N THR A 345 57.28 -13.06 -7.80
CA THR A 345 57.50 -12.25 -9.01
C THR A 345 56.26 -11.41 -9.34
N ASP A 346 56.43 -10.13 -9.67
CA ASP A 346 55.32 -9.22 -9.98
C ASP A 346 54.49 -9.66 -11.20
N LYS A 347 53.16 -9.65 -11.06
CA LYS A 347 52.21 -10.06 -12.10
C LYS A 347 51.89 -8.90 -13.04
N SER A 348 52.00 -9.15 -14.35
CA SER A 348 51.54 -8.22 -15.40
C SER A 348 50.01 -8.08 -15.45
N ASN A 349 49.26 -9.10 -15.00
CA ASN A 349 47.81 -9.05 -14.81
C ASN A 349 47.47 -9.04 -13.31
N GLN A 350 47.09 -7.86 -12.81
CA GLN A 350 46.64 -7.63 -11.44
C GLN A 350 45.13 -7.94 -11.34
N GLN A 351 44.82 -9.23 -11.15
CA GLN A 351 43.46 -9.75 -11.29
C GLN A 351 42.56 -9.50 -10.08
N LEU A 352 43.11 -9.46 -8.86
CA LEU A 352 42.37 -9.03 -7.67
C LEU A 352 42.07 -7.53 -7.77
N THR A 353 43.05 -6.72 -8.14
CA THR A 353 42.90 -5.26 -8.38
C THR A 353 41.83 -4.97 -9.43
N ASN A 354 41.90 -5.62 -10.59
CA ASN A 354 40.90 -5.46 -11.65
C ASN A 354 39.49 -5.86 -11.17
N ARG A 355 39.38 -6.89 -10.31
CA ARG A 355 38.11 -7.30 -9.72
C ARG A 355 37.54 -6.27 -8.73
N VAL A 356 38.37 -5.76 -7.81
CA VAL A 356 37.96 -4.69 -6.87
C VAL A 356 37.58 -3.41 -7.61
N LYS A 357 38.39 -2.99 -8.59
CA LYS A 357 38.17 -1.79 -9.42
C LYS A 357 36.84 -1.87 -10.17
N ASN A 358 36.56 -2.99 -10.83
CA ASN A 358 35.30 -3.19 -11.56
C ASN A 358 34.09 -3.25 -10.62
N TYR A 359 34.20 -3.89 -9.45
CA TYR A 359 33.11 -3.97 -8.48
C TYR A 359 32.75 -2.58 -7.92
N LEU A 360 33.74 -1.79 -7.52
CA LEU A 360 33.52 -0.43 -7.02
C LEU A 360 33.01 0.53 -8.11
N ALA A 361 33.53 0.43 -9.35
CA ALA A 361 33.00 1.20 -10.48
C ALA A 361 31.50 0.89 -10.72
N ASN A 362 31.12 -0.39 -10.73
CA ASN A 362 29.73 -0.82 -10.83
C ASN A 362 28.87 -0.37 -9.63
N ALA A 363 29.46 -0.28 -8.43
CA ALA A 363 28.80 0.24 -7.24
C ALA A 363 28.65 1.78 -7.23
N GLY A 364 29.21 2.49 -8.22
CA GLY A 364 29.06 3.94 -8.40
C GLY A 364 30.19 4.78 -7.78
N PHE A 365 31.41 4.25 -7.74
CA PHE A 365 32.64 4.97 -7.39
C PHE A 365 33.42 5.35 -8.66
N GLU A 366 34.25 6.39 -8.56
CA GLU A 366 35.17 6.81 -9.64
C GLU A 366 36.62 6.72 -9.18
N PHE A 367 37.56 6.59 -10.13
CA PHE A 367 38.96 6.35 -9.84
C PHE A 367 39.84 7.53 -10.28
N THR A 368 40.86 7.83 -9.47
CA THR A 368 41.85 8.88 -9.72
C THR A 368 43.26 8.38 -9.45
N GLU A 369 44.20 8.73 -10.31
CA GLU A 369 45.64 8.48 -10.11
C GLU A 369 46.26 9.50 -9.12
N GLN A 370 45.53 10.56 -8.77
CA GLN A 370 45.95 11.61 -7.84
C GLN A 370 45.37 11.37 -6.44
N LYS A 371 46.19 10.84 -5.53
CA LYS A 371 45.82 10.45 -4.16
C LYS A 371 45.27 11.61 -3.34
N ASP A 372 45.79 12.82 -3.53
CA ASP A 372 45.37 14.07 -2.91
C ASP A 372 43.92 14.49 -3.25
N LYS A 373 43.36 13.97 -4.34
CA LYS A 373 41.98 14.23 -4.79
C LYS A 373 40.99 13.11 -4.46
N ALA A 374 41.45 12.00 -3.92
CA ALA A 374 40.58 10.89 -3.55
C ALA A 374 39.97 11.10 -2.16
N GLU A 375 38.78 10.56 -1.95
CA GLU A 375 38.19 10.40 -0.62
C GLU A 375 38.68 9.12 0.07
N LEU A 376 38.86 8.07 -0.74
CA LEU A 376 39.26 6.73 -0.32
C LEU A 376 40.59 6.35 -0.95
N TRP A 377 41.44 5.72 -0.15
CA TRP A 377 42.59 4.98 -0.60
C TRP A 377 42.32 3.49 -0.41
N VAL A 378 42.34 2.73 -1.51
CA VAL A 378 42.32 1.26 -1.51
C VAL A 378 43.74 0.77 -1.74
N ASP A 379 44.26 -0.10 -0.87
CA ASP A 379 45.56 -0.76 -1.03
C ASP A 379 45.37 -2.27 -1.10
N ILE A 380 45.97 -2.92 -2.10
CA ILE A 380 45.83 -4.36 -2.39
C ILE A 380 47.22 -4.97 -2.53
N ASN A 381 47.59 -5.83 -1.60
CA ASN A 381 48.87 -6.55 -1.64
C ASN A 381 48.61 -8.07 -1.68
N SER A 382 49.18 -8.79 -2.63
CA SER A 382 49.08 -10.24 -2.67
C SER A 382 50.34 -10.92 -3.19
N ASN A 383 50.59 -12.12 -2.68
CA ASN A 383 51.64 -13.01 -3.17
C ASN A 383 51.14 -14.46 -3.14
N SER A 384 51.55 -15.25 -4.14
CA SER A 384 51.47 -16.72 -4.05
C SER A 384 52.80 -17.31 -3.62
N GLU A 385 52.73 -18.39 -2.84
CA GLU A 385 53.87 -19.13 -2.31
C GLU A 385 53.82 -20.59 -2.74
N LYS A 386 54.99 -21.20 -2.92
CA LYS A 386 55.12 -22.64 -3.19
C LYS A 386 54.75 -23.41 -1.92
N GLY A 387 53.79 -24.33 -2.05
CA GLY A 387 53.40 -25.27 -1.01
C GLY A 387 54.16 -26.60 -1.14
N ALA A 388 53.58 -27.65 -0.55
CA ALA A 388 54.08 -29.01 -0.72
C ALA A 388 53.82 -29.55 -2.15
N GLN A 389 54.62 -30.51 -2.58
CA GLN A 389 54.35 -31.34 -3.75
C GLN A 389 53.97 -32.75 -3.29
N SER A 390 52.95 -33.35 -3.91
CA SER A 390 52.47 -34.70 -3.62
C SER A 390 52.32 -35.47 -4.93
N GLY A 391 53.34 -36.23 -5.30
CA GLY A 391 53.44 -36.89 -6.61
C GLY A 391 53.47 -35.86 -7.74
N SER A 392 52.53 -35.96 -8.68
CA SER A 392 52.34 -35.02 -9.79
C SER A 392 51.56 -33.74 -9.42
N ILE A 393 51.04 -33.63 -8.19
CA ILE A 393 50.26 -32.47 -7.74
C ILE A 393 51.17 -31.50 -6.99
N PHE A 394 51.32 -30.30 -7.55
CA PHE A 394 51.95 -29.15 -6.95
C PHE A 394 50.88 -28.31 -6.24
N ILE A 395 51.19 -27.80 -5.05
CA ILE A 395 50.30 -26.94 -4.27
C ILE A 395 50.91 -25.53 -4.18
N THR A 396 50.06 -24.51 -4.17
CA THR A 396 50.42 -23.13 -3.86
C THR A 396 49.40 -22.49 -2.95
N TYR A 397 49.82 -21.47 -2.21
CA TYR A 397 48.97 -20.70 -1.32
C TYR A 397 49.03 -19.23 -1.70
N VAL A 398 47.89 -18.59 -1.97
CA VAL A 398 47.79 -17.13 -2.12
C VAL A 398 47.39 -16.53 -0.77
N THR A 399 48.17 -15.57 -0.28
CA THR A 399 47.69 -14.63 0.75
C THR A 399 47.52 -13.26 0.11
N ALA A 400 46.37 -12.63 0.32
CA ALA A 400 46.05 -11.29 -0.17
C ALA A 400 45.45 -10.43 0.94
N VAL A 401 45.99 -9.23 1.13
CA VAL A 401 45.53 -8.22 2.09
C VAL A 401 44.90 -7.06 1.30
N ILE A 402 43.69 -6.67 1.69
CA ILE A 402 42.97 -5.53 1.11
C ILE A 402 42.63 -4.57 2.25
N ARG A 403 43.06 -3.31 2.12
CA ARG A 403 42.75 -2.22 3.07
C ARG A 403 42.04 -1.09 2.36
N VAL A 404 41.15 -0.41 3.09
CA VAL A 404 40.53 0.83 2.66
C VAL A 404 40.62 1.85 3.80
N SER A 405 41.17 3.01 3.49
CA SER A 405 41.28 4.14 4.43
C SER A 405 40.72 5.42 3.81
N THR A 406 40.18 6.31 4.64
CA THR A 406 39.86 7.68 4.21
C THR A 406 41.13 8.50 4.04
N VAL A 407 41.26 9.23 2.93
CA VAL A 407 42.48 10.00 2.60
C VAL A 407 42.68 11.19 3.54
N LYS A 408 41.58 11.87 3.92
CA LYS A 408 41.59 13.13 4.67
C LYS A 408 42.23 13.04 6.06
N ASP A 409 42.04 11.91 6.75
CA ASP A 409 42.45 11.65 8.13
C ASP A 409 43.26 10.35 8.29
N ASN A 410 43.52 9.63 7.17
CA ASN A 410 44.22 8.34 7.11
C ASN A 410 43.62 7.25 8.05
N LYS A 411 42.33 7.35 8.35
CA LYS A 411 41.61 6.36 9.16
C LYS A 411 41.30 5.11 8.32
N GLU A 412 41.75 3.95 8.78
CA GLU A 412 41.33 2.66 8.20
C GLU A 412 39.84 2.43 8.52
N ILE A 413 39.04 2.16 7.49
CA ILE A 413 37.59 1.92 7.60
C ILE A 413 37.20 0.49 7.23
N TYR A 414 38.07 -0.23 6.52
CA TYR A 414 37.92 -1.65 6.25
C TYR A 414 39.29 -2.30 6.02
N ALA A 415 39.48 -3.49 6.57
CA ALA A 415 40.62 -4.35 6.27
C ALA A 415 40.17 -5.82 6.24
N THR A 416 40.71 -6.58 5.29
CA THR A 416 40.45 -8.02 5.15
C THR A 416 41.68 -8.74 4.62
N THR A 417 41.77 -10.03 4.92
CA THR A 417 42.83 -10.91 4.44
C THR A 417 42.21 -12.20 3.91
N LEU A 418 42.48 -12.52 2.64
CA LEU A 418 42.29 -13.85 2.09
C LEU A 418 43.54 -14.65 2.45
N ASP A 419 43.48 -15.43 3.54
CA ASP A 419 44.68 -16.13 4.02
C ASP A 419 44.85 -17.51 3.38
N ARG A 420 46.07 -17.75 2.85
CA ARG A 420 46.56 -19.03 2.31
C ARG A 420 45.55 -19.82 1.47
N VAL A 421 44.86 -19.13 0.56
CA VAL A 421 43.91 -19.74 -0.38
C VAL A 421 44.64 -20.76 -1.25
N LYS A 422 44.19 -22.01 -1.20
CA LYS A 422 44.93 -23.16 -1.72
C LYS A 422 44.58 -23.50 -3.16
N GLY A 423 45.60 -23.42 -4.03
CA GLY A 423 45.58 -23.98 -5.38
C GLY A 423 46.24 -25.36 -5.45
N TYR A 424 45.91 -26.13 -6.48
CA TYR A 424 46.61 -27.35 -6.86
C TYR A 424 46.64 -27.52 -8.39
N SER A 425 47.76 -27.97 -8.94
CA SER A 425 47.86 -28.30 -10.38
C SER A 425 49.06 -29.19 -10.71
N LEU A 426 49.31 -29.42 -12.00
CA LEU A 426 50.44 -30.21 -12.53
C LEU A 426 51.77 -29.43 -12.54
N ASP A 427 51.76 -28.15 -12.18
CA ASP A 427 52.94 -27.30 -11.99
C ASP A 427 52.60 -26.12 -11.04
N TYR A 428 53.63 -25.44 -10.53
CA TYR A 428 53.46 -24.34 -9.57
C TYR A 428 52.79 -23.09 -10.16
N GLU A 429 52.90 -22.79 -11.46
CA GLU A 429 52.29 -21.57 -12.04
C GLU A 429 50.79 -21.77 -12.31
N ARG A 430 50.39 -22.93 -12.83
CA ARG A 430 48.97 -23.30 -12.95
C ARG A 430 48.32 -23.44 -11.58
N SER A 431 49.05 -23.97 -10.59
CA SER A 431 48.59 -23.99 -9.20
C SER A 431 48.43 -22.57 -8.65
N SER A 432 49.41 -21.68 -8.90
CA SER A 432 49.35 -20.26 -8.50
C SER A 432 48.11 -19.59 -9.09
N GLN A 433 47.85 -19.78 -10.39
CA GLN A 433 46.66 -19.22 -11.03
C GLN A 433 45.36 -19.82 -10.49
N GLU A 434 45.31 -21.11 -10.17
CA GLU A 434 44.11 -21.73 -9.56
C GLU A 434 43.86 -21.22 -8.12
N ALA A 435 44.91 -21.00 -7.33
CA ALA A 435 44.84 -20.34 -6.01
C ALA A 435 44.28 -18.92 -6.11
N TYR A 436 44.73 -18.14 -7.11
CA TYR A 436 44.20 -16.81 -7.39
C TYR A 436 42.74 -16.85 -7.88
N ASN A 437 42.36 -17.82 -8.73
CA ASN A 437 40.97 -17.98 -9.19
C ASN A 437 40.03 -18.27 -8.00
N LYS A 438 40.44 -19.13 -7.07
CA LYS A 438 39.70 -19.39 -5.82
C LYS A 438 39.64 -18.15 -4.92
N SER A 439 40.72 -17.37 -4.85
CA SER A 439 40.76 -16.10 -4.11
C SER A 439 39.76 -15.09 -4.67
N LEU A 440 39.61 -15.05 -6.00
CA LEU A 440 38.63 -14.20 -6.70
C LEU A 440 37.17 -14.59 -6.37
N GLU A 441 36.88 -15.88 -6.17
CA GLU A 441 35.53 -16.33 -5.76
C GLU A 441 35.18 -15.90 -4.34
N THR A 442 36.06 -16.10 -3.36
CA THR A 442 35.85 -15.64 -1.97
C THR A 442 35.75 -14.12 -1.90
N LEU A 443 36.57 -13.42 -2.70
CA LEU A 443 36.52 -11.97 -2.83
C LEU A 443 35.15 -11.48 -3.35
N GLU A 444 34.58 -12.11 -4.39
CA GLU A 444 33.26 -11.75 -4.92
C GLU A 444 32.10 -12.08 -3.99
N LYS A 445 32.10 -13.29 -3.39
CA LYS A 445 30.96 -13.82 -2.64
C LYS A 445 30.83 -13.21 -1.24
N GLU A 446 31.95 -12.87 -0.61
CA GLU A 446 32.00 -12.45 0.79
C GLU A 446 32.61 -11.04 0.95
N LYS A 447 33.84 -10.86 0.46
CA LYS A 447 34.68 -9.73 0.92
C LYS A 447 34.47 -8.42 0.19
N LEU A 448 33.88 -8.43 -1.01
CA LEU A 448 33.43 -7.22 -1.71
C LEU A 448 32.09 -6.68 -1.19
N PRO A 449 31.07 -7.52 -0.88
CA PRO A 449 29.89 -7.09 -0.12
C PRO A 449 30.22 -6.50 1.26
N GLU A 450 31.11 -7.15 2.03
CA GLU A 450 31.59 -6.63 3.33
C GLU A 450 32.26 -5.25 3.17
N LEU A 451 33.19 -5.12 2.23
CA LEU A 451 33.88 -3.87 1.90
C LEU A 451 32.90 -2.76 1.53
N LEU A 452 31.96 -3.04 0.61
CA LEU A 452 31.02 -2.04 0.11
C LEU A 452 30.08 -1.51 1.21
N ASN A 453 29.68 -2.36 2.14
CA ASN A 453 28.90 -1.94 3.31
C ASN A 453 29.74 -1.03 4.22
N ALA A 454 30.99 -1.40 4.51
CA ALA A 454 31.88 -0.62 5.39
C ALA A 454 32.27 0.76 4.83
N ILE A 455 32.37 0.94 3.50
CA ILE A 455 32.73 2.23 2.89
C ILE A 455 31.55 3.17 2.61
N LEU A 456 30.32 2.71 2.80
CA LEU A 456 29.06 3.46 2.67
C LEU A 456 28.40 3.79 4.02
N GLN A 457 29.08 3.51 5.13
CA GLN A 457 28.77 3.95 6.49
C GLN A 457 29.61 5.18 6.87
#